data_AF-A0A1X0CZ61-F1
#
_entry.id   AF-A0A1X0CZ61-F1
#
_cell.length_a   1.000
_cell.length_b   1.000
_cell.length_c   1.000
_cell.angle_alpha   90.00
_cell.angle_beta   90.00
_cell.angle_gamma   90.00
#
_symmetry.space_group_name_H-M   'P 1'
#
loop_
_entity.id
_entity.type
_entity.pdbx_description
1 polymer ?
#
loop_
_entity_poly.entity_id
_entity_poly.type
_entity_poly.pdbx_seq_one_letter_code
_entity_poly.pdbx_strand_id
1 'polypeptide(L)'
;RPEVTEITAHDIVAGDPSHSAARMKTVCDDARGGVLFLDEAHQLAPHTESLSWGGEVIAALQTHVADYPGELVVILAGHPTPMQNFLTTHAGLAGRFPHTVA
;
A
#
# COMPACT_ATOMS: atom_id res chain seq x y z
N ARG A 1 19.94 11.50 5.33
CA ARG A 1 18.61 11.67 4.71
C ARG A 1 18.04 10.28 4.57
N PRO A 2 16.80 10.00 5.02
CA PRO A 2 16.18 8.71 4.74
C PRO A 2 16.06 8.53 3.23
N GLU A 3 16.29 7.31 2.76
CA GLU A 3 16.08 6.93 1.37
C GLU A 3 14.58 6.80 1.12
N VAL A 4 14.14 7.23 -0.06
CA VAL A 4 12.74 7.18 -0.46
C VAL A 4 12.63 6.20 -1.62
N THR A 5 11.86 5.13 -1.42
CA THR A 5 11.45 4.21 -2.47
C THR A 5 10.09 4.67 -2.98
N GLU A 6 10.07 5.21 -4.21
CA GLU A 6 8.85 5.68 -4.86
C GLU A 6 8.33 4.61 -5.82
N ILE A 7 7.06 4.25 -5.68
CA ILE A 7 6.35 3.30 -6.54
C ILE A 7 4.92 3.77 -6.78
N THR A 8 4.28 3.21 -7.80
CA THR A 8 2.86 3.36 -8.07
C THR A 8 2.13 2.05 -7.83
N ALA A 9 0.81 2.08 -7.69
CA ALA A 9 0.01 0.85 -7.63
C ALA A 9 0.22 -0.08 -8.85
N HIS A 10 0.51 0.49 -10.02
CA HIS A 10 0.79 -0.30 -11.24
C HIS A 10 2.08 -1.11 -11.15
N ASP A 11 3.05 -0.69 -10.34
CA ASP A 11 4.29 -1.44 -10.10
C ASP A 11 4.07 -2.69 -9.22
N ILE A 12 2.90 -2.78 -8.59
CA ILE A 12 2.50 -3.88 -7.71
C ILE A 12 1.47 -4.78 -8.39
N VAL A 13 0.43 -4.20 -9.00
CA VAL A 13 -0.68 -4.95 -9.60
C VAL A 13 -0.25 -5.46 -10.98
N ALA A 14 0.33 -6.67 -11.01
CA ALA A 14 0.80 -7.32 -12.23
C ALA A 14 0.65 -8.84 -12.15
N GLY A 15 0.10 -9.45 -13.20
CA GLY A 15 0.01 -10.91 -13.34
C GLY A 15 -1.14 -11.51 -12.54
N ASP A 16 -0.91 -11.80 -11.25
CA ASP A 16 -1.88 -12.44 -10.35
C ASP A 16 -1.74 -11.96 -8.89
N PRO A 17 -2.73 -12.24 -8.00
CA PRO A 17 -2.72 -11.77 -6.62
C PRO A 17 -1.48 -12.15 -5.81
N SER A 18 -0.99 -13.38 -5.98
CA SER A 18 0.16 -13.89 -5.22
C SER A 18 1.46 -13.23 -5.65
N HIS A 19 1.65 -12.99 -6.96
CA HIS A 19 2.78 -12.21 -7.45
C HIS A 19 2.73 -10.76 -6.96
N SER A 20 1.55 -10.13 -6.98
CA SER A 20 1.38 -8.77 -6.45
C SER A 20 1.68 -8.67 -4.94
N ALA A 21 1.22 -9.65 -4.15
CA ALA A 21 1.52 -9.72 -2.72
C ALA A 21 3.03 -9.92 -2.46
N ALA A 22 3.69 -10.82 -3.21
CA ALA A 22 5.13 -11.01 -3.14
C ALA A 22 5.90 -9.74 -3.54
N ARG A 23 5.43 -9.01 -4.55
CA ARG A 23 6.02 -7.74 -4.98
C ARG A 23 5.87 -6.67 -3.91
N MET A 24 4.71 -6.57 -3.27
CA MET A 24 4.45 -5.67 -2.13
C MET A 24 5.43 -5.95 -0.99
N LYS A 25 5.71 -7.23 -0.70
CA LYS A 25 6.73 -7.60 0.28
C LYS A 25 8.11 -7.08 -0.11
N THR A 26 8.55 -7.33 -1.34
CA THR A 26 9.88 -6.90 -1.81
C THR A 26 10.06 -5.39 -1.67
N VAL A 27 9.08 -4.58 -2.10
CA VAL A 27 9.22 -3.11 -2.00
C VAL A 27 9.21 -2.61 -0.55
N CYS A 28 8.50 -3.29 0.36
CA CYS A 28 8.55 -2.95 1.79
C CYS A 28 9.90 -3.31 2.40
N ASP A 29 10.47 -4.45 2.01
CA ASP A 29 11.81 -4.89 2.45
C ASP A 29 12.88 -3.92 1.93
N ASP A 30 12.79 -3.49 0.67
CA ASP A 30 13.72 -2.54 0.03
C ASP A 30 13.64 -1.15 0.66
N ALA A 31 12.45 -0.70 1.08
CA ALA A 31 12.23 0.59 1.72
C ALA A 31 12.58 0.61 3.23
N ARG A 32 12.97 -0.53 3.80
CA ARG A 32 13.29 -0.64 5.22
C ARG A 32 14.46 0.27 5.60
N GLY A 33 14.32 0.97 6.72
CA GLY A 33 15.24 2.02 7.16
C GLY A 33 14.93 3.40 6.57
N GLY A 34 13.89 3.52 5.75
CA GLY A 34 13.53 4.74 5.02
C GLY A 34 12.02 4.94 4.86
N VAL A 35 11.64 5.46 3.70
CA VAL A 35 10.26 5.80 3.36
C VAL A 35 9.83 5.02 2.12
N LEU A 36 8.69 4.34 2.18
CA LEU A 36 7.96 3.85 1.02
C LEU A 36 6.89 4.88 0.64
N PHE A 37 7.00 5.48 -0.54
CA PHE A 37 5.99 6.37 -1.09
C PHE A 37 5.23 5.63 -2.19
N LEU A 38 3.95 5.34 -1.94
CA LEU A 38 3.07 4.67 -2.90
C LEU A 38 2.08 5.67 -3.48
N ASP A 39 2.32 6.06 -4.72
CA ASP A 39 1.41 6.90 -5.48
C ASP A 39 0.24 6.11 -6.07
N GLU A 40 -0.90 6.79 -6.24
CA GLU A 40 -2.15 6.20 -6.73
C GLU A 40 -2.57 4.94 -5.95
N ALA A 41 -2.35 4.93 -4.62
CA ALA A 41 -2.53 3.76 -3.77
C ALA A 41 -3.95 3.14 -3.82
N HIS A 42 -4.96 3.96 -4.09
CA HIS A 42 -6.34 3.50 -4.25
C HIS A 42 -6.54 2.53 -5.43
N GLN A 43 -5.59 2.46 -6.37
CA GLN A 43 -5.58 1.53 -7.50
C GLN A 43 -5.05 0.14 -7.13
N LEU A 44 -4.54 -0.09 -5.91
CA LEU A 44 -4.14 -1.43 -5.45
C LEU A 44 -5.34 -2.41 -5.39
N ALA A 45 -6.54 -1.87 -5.20
CA ALA A 45 -7.79 -2.63 -5.16
C ALA A 45 -8.91 -1.84 -5.88
N PRO A 46 -8.92 -1.83 -7.22
CA PRO A 46 -9.94 -1.14 -7.97
C PRO A 46 -11.31 -1.81 -7.73
N HIS A 47 -12.35 -1.00 -7.55
CA HIS A 47 -13.72 -1.47 -7.26
C HIS A 47 -14.33 -2.38 -8.34
N THR A 48 -13.72 -2.45 -9.52
CA THR A 48 -14.20 -3.18 -10.69
C THR A 48 -13.67 -4.61 -10.80
N GLU A 49 -12.60 -4.95 -10.07
CA GLU A 49 -12.03 -6.29 -10.08
C GLU A 49 -12.50 -7.10 -8.86
N SER A 50 -12.50 -8.43 -8.98
CA SER A 50 -12.94 -9.32 -7.90
C SER A 50 -12.25 -8.95 -6.58
N LEU A 51 -13.04 -8.74 -5.52
CA LEU A 51 -12.59 -8.37 -4.16
C LEU A 51 -11.42 -9.23 -3.65
N SER A 52 -11.21 -10.42 -4.20
CA SER A 52 -10.10 -11.33 -3.88
C SER A 52 -8.72 -10.81 -4.28
N TRP A 53 -8.55 -10.09 -5.39
CA TRP A 53 -7.21 -9.67 -5.85
C TRP A 53 -6.65 -8.56 -4.98
N GLY A 54 -7.40 -7.46 -4.84
CA GLY A 54 -6.98 -6.32 -4.02
C GLY A 54 -6.80 -6.67 -2.55
N GLY A 55 -7.60 -7.62 -2.03
CA GLY A 55 -7.54 -8.06 -0.64
C GLY A 55 -6.19 -8.64 -0.22
N GLU A 56 -5.57 -9.47 -1.06
CA GLU A 56 -4.30 -10.13 -0.74
C GLU A 56 -3.13 -9.12 -0.71
N VAL A 57 -3.12 -8.20 -1.67
CA VAL A 57 -2.10 -7.14 -1.76
C VAL A 57 -2.21 -6.19 -0.56
N ILE A 58 -3.44 -5.82 -0.17
CA ILE A 58 -3.68 -4.97 0.99
C ILE A 58 -3.31 -5.68 2.29
N ALA A 59 -3.62 -6.97 2.42
CA ALA A 59 -3.23 -7.76 3.57
C ALA A 59 -1.69 -7.86 3.70
N ALA A 60 -0.99 -8.03 2.58
CA ALA A 60 0.48 -8.01 2.55
C ALA A 60 1.03 -6.65 3.01
N LEU A 61 0.50 -5.54 2.48
CA LEU A 61 0.89 -4.19 2.91
C LEU A 61 0.66 -3.97 4.41
N GLN A 62 -0.51 -4.34 4.94
CA GLN A 62 -0.81 -4.21 6.37
C GLN A 62 0.17 -5.01 7.25
N THR A 63 0.52 -6.22 6.82
CA THR A 63 1.43 -7.10 7.54
C THR A 63 2.82 -6.47 7.60
N HIS A 64 3.36 -6.02 6.47
CA HIS A 64 4.71 -5.46 6.44
C HIS A 64 4.84 -4.07 7.10
N VAL A 65 3.79 -3.25 7.05
CA VAL A 65 3.73 -2.02 7.86
C VAL A 65 3.82 -2.35 9.35
N ALA A 66 3.21 -3.45 9.79
CA ALA A 66 3.24 -3.86 11.19
C ALA A 66 4.56 -4.53 11.61
N ASP A 67 5.26 -5.19 10.68
CA ASP A 67 6.51 -5.93 10.96
C ASP A 67 7.73 -5.01 11.15
N TYR A 68 7.68 -3.76 10.66
CA TYR A 68 8.83 -2.83 10.65
C TYR A 68 8.62 -1.54 11.49
N PRO A 69 8.22 -1.65 12.78
CA PRO A 69 7.96 -0.47 13.60
C PRO A 69 9.24 0.33 13.83
N GLY A 70 9.20 1.62 13.50
CA GLY A 70 10.35 2.53 13.66
C GLY A 70 11.44 2.38 12.59
N GLU A 71 11.29 1.43 11.66
CA GLU A 71 12.22 1.20 10.56
C GLU A 71 11.62 1.58 9.21
N LEU A 72 10.31 1.48 9.03
CA LEU A 72 9.63 1.83 7.78
C LEU A 72 8.57 2.90 8.02
N VAL A 73 8.63 3.98 7.23
CA VAL A 73 7.53 4.94 7.08
C VAL A 73 6.84 4.67 5.74
N VAL A 74 5.52 4.49 5.75
CA VAL A 74 4.74 4.35 4.51
C VAL A 74 3.88 5.59 4.30
N ILE A 75 3.90 6.12 3.08
CA ILE A 75 3.06 7.23 2.63
C ILE A 75 2.19 6.72 1.49
N LEU A 76 0.88 6.79 1.66
CA LEU A 76 -0.09 6.52 0.59
C LEU A 76 -0.54 7.83 -0.01
N ALA A 77 -0.42 7.97 -1.33
CA ALA A 77 -0.85 9.14 -2.08
C ALA A 77 -1.88 8.77 -3.14
N GLY A 78 -2.62 9.78 -3.61
CA GLY A 78 -3.60 9.67 -4.67
C GLY A 78 -4.71 10.70 -4.55
N HIS A 79 -5.63 10.69 -5.50
CA HIS A 79 -6.75 11.63 -5.53
C HIS A 79 -7.64 11.54 -4.26
N PRO A 80 -8.08 12.68 -3.68
CA PRO A 80 -8.79 12.70 -2.39
C PRO A 80 -10.04 11.83 -2.33
N THR A 81 -10.93 11.92 -3.33
CA THR A 81 -12.18 11.16 -3.35
C THR A 81 -11.93 9.65 -3.50
N PRO A 82 -11.13 9.17 -4.47
CA PRO A 82 -10.75 7.76 -4.53
C PRO A 82 -10.06 7.23 -3.28
N MET A 83 -9.16 8.02 -2.65
CA MET A 83 -8.48 7.63 -1.42
C MET A 83 -9.45 7.49 -0.23
N GLN A 84 -10.42 8.39 -0.08
CA GLN A 84 -11.45 8.25 0.96
C GLN A 84 -12.27 6.96 0.79
N ASN A 85 -12.68 6.66 -0.44
CA ASN A 85 -13.40 5.41 -0.72
C ASN A 85 -12.53 4.20 -0.42
N PHE A 86 -11.28 4.20 -0.90
CA PHE A 86 -10.32 3.12 -0.67
C PHE A 86 -10.10 2.82 0.82
N LEU A 87 -9.92 3.85 1.65
CA LEU A 87 -9.73 3.71 3.09
C LEU A 87 -11.02 3.26 3.80
N THR A 88 -12.19 3.69 3.31
CA THR A 88 -13.50 3.28 3.83
C THR A 88 -13.76 1.79 3.53
N THR A 89 -13.45 1.34 2.32
CA THR A 89 -13.56 -0.08 1.93
C THR A 89 -12.60 -0.96 2.72
N HIS A 90 -11.40 -0.45 3.03
CA HIS A 90 -10.36 -1.21 3.72
C HIS A 90 -10.09 -0.62 5.11
N ALA A 91 -11.09 -0.63 6.00
CA ALA A 91 -10.99 -0.06 7.34
C ALA A 91 -9.78 -0.59 8.16
N GLY A 92 -9.38 -1.85 7.95
CA GLY A 92 -8.18 -2.42 8.56
C GLY A 92 -6.87 -1.76 8.11
N LEU A 93 -6.82 -1.26 6.86
CA LEU A 93 -5.70 -0.49 6.34
C LEU A 93 -5.74 0.92 6.93
N ALA A 94 -6.91 1.56 6.94
CA ALA A 94 -7.08 2.90 7.52
C ALA A 94 -6.60 2.99 8.97
N GLY A 95 -6.84 1.95 9.78
CA GLY A 95 -6.34 1.88 11.16
C GLY A 95 -4.81 1.91 11.31
N ARG A 96 -4.04 1.67 10.24
CA ARG A 96 -2.57 1.74 10.23
C ARG A 96 -2.02 3.11 9.81
N PHE A 97 -2.87 4.01 9.30
CA PHE A 97 -2.48 5.35 8.83
C PHE A 97 -3.13 6.43 9.71
N PRO A 98 -2.56 6.75 10.88
CA PRO A 98 -3.16 7.68 11.85
C PRO A 98 -3.13 9.15 11.39
N HIS A 99 -2.36 9.46 10.35
CA HIS A 99 -2.23 10.79 9.79
C HIS A 99 -2.75 10.80 8.35
N THR A 100 -3.69 11.70 8.07
CA THR A 100 -4.17 12.00 6.72
C THR A 100 -4.03 13.50 6.51
N VAL A 101 -3.43 13.88 5.39
CA VAL A 101 -3.29 15.28 4.97
C VAL A 101 -4.13 15.43 3.71
N ALA A 102 -5.03 16.41 3.71
CA ALA A 102 -5.96 16.70 2.61
C ALA A 102 -5.75 18.12 2.10
#